data_AF-A0A6B2THR1-F1
#
_entry.id   AF-A0A6B2THR1-F1
#
_cell.length_a   1.000
_cell.length_b   1.000
_cell.length_c   1.000
_cell.angle_alpha   90.00
_cell.angle_beta   90.00
_cell.angle_gamma   90.00
#
_symmetry.space_group_name_H-M   'P 1'
#
loop_
_entity.id
_entity.type
_entity.pdbx_description
1 polymer ?
#
loop_
_entity_poly.entity_id
_entity_poly.type
_entity_poly.pdbx_seq_one_letter_code
_entity_poly.pdbx_strand_id
1 'polypeptide(L)'
;TAARVIDEATAGAALGRGLALLRPDPAALDPWFLAGFLRGTANHRQASSYASTSARLDVRRLQLPRLPLAGQHTYSERFRRLAEFEDAVRRAALLGDRLVRGMHDGLTEGTLPPGAA
;
A
#
# COMPACT_ATOMS: atom_id res chain seq x y z
N THR A 1 2.80 8.66 1.15
CA THR A 1 3.12 7.23 0.92
C THR A 1 2.37 6.40 1.95
N ALA A 2 1.59 5.40 1.54
CA ALA A 2 0.82 4.56 2.46
C ALA A 2 1.72 3.46 3.05
N ALA A 3 1.57 3.16 4.35
CA ALA A 3 2.25 2.02 4.97
C ALA A 3 1.85 0.70 4.29
N ARG A 4 2.79 -0.26 4.22
CA ARG A 4 2.58 -1.59 3.61
C ARG A 4 3.30 -2.65 4.45
N VAL A 5 2.74 -3.86 4.47
CA VAL A 5 3.41 -5.03 5.01
C VAL A 5 4.28 -5.62 3.90
N ILE A 6 5.54 -5.91 4.21
CA ILE A 6 6.48 -6.54 3.30
C ILE A 6 6.22 -8.05 3.30
N ASP A 7 6.00 -8.61 2.12
CA ASP A 7 5.86 -10.04 1.91
C ASP A 7 7.22 -10.68 1.58
N GLU A 8 7.25 -12.01 1.46
CA GLU A 8 8.45 -12.76 1.12
C GLU A 8 9.04 -12.32 -0.23
N ALA A 9 8.20 -11.97 -1.20
CA ALA A 9 8.63 -11.54 -2.53
C ALA A 9 9.35 -10.19 -2.53
N THR A 10 9.09 -9.35 -1.53
CA THR A 10 9.71 -8.03 -1.37
C THR A 10 10.69 -7.97 -0.20
N ALA A 11 10.92 -9.09 0.48
CA ALA A 11 11.89 -9.20 1.55
C ALA A 11 13.31 -8.91 1.04
N GLY A 12 14.04 -8.08 1.78
CA GLY A 12 15.42 -7.70 1.42
C GLY A 12 15.54 -6.58 0.38
N ALA A 13 14.43 -6.04 -0.12
CA ALA A 13 14.47 -4.88 -1.02
C ALA A 13 15.10 -3.65 -0.34
N ALA A 14 15.92 -2.91 -1.09
CA ALA A 14 16.53 -1.68 -0.59
C ALA A 14 15.46 -0.61 -0.30
N LEU A 15 15.57 0.04 0.86
CA LEU A 15 14.66 1.12 1.24
C LEU A 15 14.98 2.39 0.44
N GLY A 16 13.98 2.87 -0.31
CA GLY A 16 14.05 4.17 -0.97
C GLY A 16 14.17 5.34 0.00
N ARG A 17 14.63 6.49 -0.51
CA ARG A 17 14.79 7.72 0.29
C ARG A 17 13.46 8.12 0.94
N GLY A 18 13.51 8.36 2.25
CA GLY A 18 12.33 8.78 3.02
C GLY A 18 11.40 7.65 3.44
N LEU A 19 11.76 6.38 3.19
CA LEU A 19 11.06 5.22 3.73
C LEU A 19 11.67 4.79 5.07
N ALA A 20 10.83 4.25 5.94
CA ALA A 20 11.22 3.63 7.20
C ALA A 20 10.69 2.19 7.25
N LEU A 21 11.50 1.29 7.82
CA LEU A 21 11.11 -0.09 8.08
C LEU A 21 10.71 -0.24 9.55
N LEU A 22 9.49 -0.69 9.80
CA LEU A 22 9.01 -1.04 11.13
C LEU A 22 9.09 -2.55 11.31
N ARG A 23 9.68 -3.00 12.43
CA ARG A 23 9.77 -4.41 12.82
C ARG A 23 9.02 -4.61 14.14
N PRO A 24 7.68 -4.69 14.12
CA PRO A 24 6.93 -4.96 15.34
C PRO A 24 7.31 -6.32 15.91
N ASP A 25 7.32 -6.45 17.23
CA ASP A 25 7.38 -7.75 17.89
C ASP A 25 6.07 -8.50 17.59
N PRO A 26 6.12 -9.64 16.85
CA PRO A 26 4.91 -10.37 16.46
C PRO A 26 4.16 -10.97 17.66
N ALA A 27 4.82 -11.11 18.82
CA ALA A 27 4.16 -11.55 20.05
C ALA A 27 3.32 -10.44 20.71
N ALA A 28 3.46 -9.19 20.28
CA ALA A 28 2.79 -8.04 20.87
C ALA A 28 1.92 -7.27 19.87
N LEU A 29 2.33 -7.20 18.60
CA LEU A 29 1.70 -6.35 17.60
C LEU A 29 1.66 -7.01 16.22
N ASP A 30 0.46 -7.22 15.70
CA ASP A 30 0.24 -7.74 14.36
C ASP A 30 0.69 -6.71 13.28
N PRO A 31 1.48 -7.11 12.27
CA PRO A 31 1.94 -6.21 11.21
C PRO A 31 0.83 -5.59 10.36
N TRP A 32 -0.23 -6.34 10.04
CA TRP A 32 -1.39 -5.87 9.27
C TRP A 32 -2.28 -4.95 10.10
N PHE A 33 -2.43 -5.21 11.39
CA PHE A 33 -3.05 -4.27 12.33
C PHE A 33 -2.31 -2.92 12.31
N LEU A 34 -0.98 -2.94 12.53
CA LEU A 34 -0.15 -1.74 12.52
C LEU A 34 -0.23 -1.00 11.18
N ALA A 35 -0.09 -1.71 10.06
CA ALA A 35 -0.16 -1.13 8.73
C ALA A 35 -1.53 -0.49 8.46
N GLY A 36 -2.63 -1.17 8.81
CA GLY A 36 -3.98 -0.63 8.64
C GLY A 36 -4.20 0.69 9.37
N PHE A 37 -3.80 0.77 10.63
CA PHE A 37 -3.91 2.01 11.41
C PHE A 37 -2.97 3.12 10.94
N LEU A 38 -1.79 2.81 10.43
CA LEU A 38 -0.88 3.80 9.82
C LEU A 38 -1.44 4.41 8.53
N ARG A 39 -2.27 3.66 7.80
CA ARG A 39 -2.91 4.08 6.54
C ARG A 39 -4.17 4.90 6.76
N GLY A 40 -4.80 4.80 7.93
CA GLY A 40 -5.96 5.60 8.30
C GLY A 40 -5.64 7.10 8.23
N THR A 41 -6.51 7.89 7.58
CA THR A 41 -6.25 9.31 7.27
C THR A 41 -6.03 10.21 8.48
N ALA A 42 -6.55 9.82 9.66
CA ALA A 42 -6.30 10.51 10.93
C ALA A 42 -4.86 10.29 11.43
N ASN A 43 -4.42 9.03 11.48
CA ASN A 43 -3.05 8.67 11.88
C ASN A 43 -2.02 9.12 10.85
N HIS A 44 -2.35 9.07 9.55
CA HIS A 44 -1.45 9.59 8.51
C HIS A 44 -1.22 11.09 8.68
N ARG A 45 -2.27 11.87 8.98
CA ARG A 45 -2.14 13.33 9.24
C ARG A 45 -1.42 13.65 10.55
N GLN A 46 -1.60 12.85 11.59
CA GLN A 46 -1.03 13.11 12.92
C GLN A 46 0.42 12.65 13.07
N ALA A 47 0.82 11.60 12.35
CA ALA A 47 2.20 11.10 12.31
C ALA A 47 3.07 11.76 11.22
N SER A 48 2.46 12.53 10.32
CA SER A 48 3.17 13.36 9.34
C SER A 48 3.40 14.75 9.91
N SER A 49 4.64 15.08 10.27
CA SER A 49 4.97 16.44 10.64
C SER A 49 4.98 17.32 9.38
N TYR A 50 3.98 18.19 9.22
CA TYR A 50 3.82 19.11 8.07
C TYR A 50 4.90 20.22 7.98
N ALA A 51 5.96 20.15 8.79
CA ALA A 51 6.96 21.20 8.91
C ALA A 51 8.11 21.12 7.88
N SER A 52 8.17 20.12 6.99
CA SER A 52 9.21 20.04 5.96
C SER A 52 8.81 19.15 4.79
N THR A 53 9.35 19.41 3.59
CA THR A 53 9.30 18.61 2.34
C THR A 53 9.84 17.17 2.47
N SER A 54 10.17 16.74 3.69
CA SER A 54 10.56 15.40 4.09
C SER A 54 9.76 15.03 5.33
N ALA A 55 8.48 14.71 5.15
CA ALA A 55 7.62 14.20 6.22
C ALA A 55 8.16 12.85 6.71
N ARG A 56 9.01 12.89 7.73
CA ARG A 56 9.44 11.70 8.47
C ARG A 56 8.26 11.24 9.31
N LEU A 57 7.95 9.95 9.24
CA LEU A 57 6.94 9.33 10.09
C LEU A 57 7.39 9.44 11.54
N ASP A 58 6.68 10.21 12.36
CA ASP A 58 6.90 10.22 13.80
C ASP A 58 6.11 9.07 14.43
N VAL A 59 6.77 7.91 14.53
CA VAL A 59 6.20 6.68 15.10
C VAL A 59 5.70 6.91 16.53
N ARG A 60 6.29 7.85 17.28
CA ARG A 60 5.89 8.13 18.68
C ARG A 60 4.53 8.81 18.77
N ARG A 61 4.06 9.44 17.69
CA ARG A 61 2.75 10.12 17.63
C ARG A 61 1.64 9.22 17.07
N LEU A 62 1.96 7.98 16.70
CA LEU A 62 0.99 7.01 16.22
C LEU A 62 0.05 6.59 17.36
N GLN A 63 -1.25 6.73 17.15
CA GLN A 63 -2.26 6.23 18.09
C GLN A 63 -2.77 4.87 17.60
N LEU A 64 -2.62 3.86 18.46
CA LEU A 64 -3.09 2.50 18.21
C LEU A 64 -4.05 2.08 19.33
N PRO A 65 -5.19 1.44 19.01
CA PRO A 65 -6.01 0.79 20.00
C PRO A 65 -5.20 -0.27 20.75
N ARG A 66 -5.28 -0.27 22.09
CA ARG A 66 -4.65 -1.30 22.94
C ARG A 66 -5.55 -2.53 22.99
N LEU A 67 -5.30 -3.47 22.09
CA LEU A 67 -6.05 -4.73 21.99
C LEU A 67 -5.11 -5.93 22.22
N PRO A 68 -5.60 -7.02 22.86
CA PRO A 68 -4.91 -8.31 22.84
C PRO A 68 -4.71 -8.80 21.40
N LEU A 69 -3.71 -9.65 21.15
CA LEU A 69 -3.41 -10.18 19.81
C LEU A 69 -4.64 -10.75 19.10
N ALA A 70 -5.48 -11.52 19.81
CA ALA A 70 -6.72 -12.07 19.24
C ALA A 70 -7.66 -10.97 18.70
N GLY A 71 -7.74 -9.83 19.38
CA GLY A 71 -8.50 -8.67 18.91
C GLY A 71 -7.85 -7.98 17.71
N GLN A 72 -6.52 -7.93 17.67
CA GLN A 72 -5.77 -7.40 16.54
C GLN A 72 -5.99 -8.24 15.27
N HIS A 73 -6.03 -9.58 15.37
CA HIS A 73 -6.24 -10.48 14.22
C HIS A 73 -7.54 -10.18 13.46
N THR A 74 -8.63 -9.84 14.16
CA THR A 74 -9.91 -9.48 13.54
C THR A 74 -9.78 -8.25 12.61
N TYR A 75 -9.03 -7.24 13.03
CA TYR A 75 -8.73 -6.07 12.20
C TYR A 75 -7.76 -6.41 11.06
N SER A 76 -6.74 -7.20 11.37
CA SER A 76 -5.65 -7.57 10.48
C SER A 76 -6.16 -8.27 9.22
N GLU A 77 -7.08 -9.23 9.37
CA GLU A 77 -7.75 -9.89 8.25
C GLU A 77 -8.47 -8.88 7.32
N ARG A 78 -9.13 -7.88 7.89
CA ARG A 78 -9.84 -6.86 7.11
C ARG A 78 -8.87 -5.94 6.38
N PHE A 79 -7.81 -5.49 7.05
CA PHE A 79 -6.79 -4.64 6.44
C PHE A 79 -5.99 -5.36 5.35
N ARG A 80 -5.71 -6.65 5.54
CA ARG A 80 -5.08 -7.50 4.52
C ARG A 80 -5.94 -7.56 3.25
N ARG A 81 -7.23 -7.89 3.39
CA ARG A 81 -8.16 -7.94 2.24
C ARG A 81 -8.28 -6.59 1.52
N LEU A 82 -8.27 -5.49 2.26
CA LEU A 82 -8.29 -4.15 1.67
C LEU A 82 -7.00 -3.87 0.87
N ALA A 83 -5.84 -4.26 1.39
CA ALA A 83 -4.58 -4.10 0.68
C ALA A 83 -4.52 -4.94 -0.59
N GLU A 84 -4.95 -6.20 -0.53
CA GLU A 84 -5.05 -7.10 -1.69
C GLU A 84 -5.97 -6.53 -2.77
N PHE A 85 -7.14 -6.02 -2.37
CA PHE A 85 -8.08 -5.38 -3.27
C PHE A 85 -7.46 -4.17 -3.97
N GLU A 86 -6.79 -3.29 -3.22
CA GLU A 86 -6.13 -2.14 -3.82
C GLU A 86 -4.99 -2.54 -4.77
N ASP A 87 -4.22 -3.59 -4.46
CA ASP A 87 -3.19 -4.10 -5.38
C ASP A 87 -3.82 -4.71 -6.64
N ALA A 88 -4.99 -5.33 -6.54
CA ALA A 88 -5.75 -5.77 -7.71
C ALA A 88 -6.21 -4.59 -8.57
N VAL A 89 -6.77 -3.54 -7.96
CA VAL A 89 -7.19 -2.31 -8.67
C VAL A 89 -6.01 -1.63 -9.36
N ARG A 90 -4.87 -1.49 -8.68
CA ARG A 90 -3.64 -0.92 -9.28
C ARG A 90 -3.15 -1.74 -10.48
N ARG A 91 -3.17 -3.07 -10.38
CA ARG A 91 -2.78 -3.96 -11.48
C ARG A 91 -3.75 -3.85 -12.65
N ALA A 92 -5.05 -3.81 -12.38
CA ALA A 92 -6.08 -3.64 -13.42
C ALA A 92 -5.90 -2.32 -14.17
N ALA A 93 -5.64 -1.21 -13.46
CA ALA A 93 -5.36 0.09 -14.09
C ALA A 93 -4.12 0.03 -14.99
N LEU A 94 -3.00 -0.53 -14.50
CA LEU A 94 -1.77 -0.68 -15.30
C LEU A 94 -1.99 -1.51 -16.57
N LEU A 95 -2.74 -2.61 -16.46
CA LEU A 95 -3.07 -3.46 -17.61
C LEU A 95 -4.01 -2.74 -18.58
N GLY A 96 -4.99 -2.00 -18.07
CA GLY A 96 -5.89 -1.17 -18.87
C GLY A 96 -5.14 -0.11 -19.68
N ASP A 97 -4.21 0.60 -19.05
CA ASP A 97 -3.38 1.61 -19.73
C ASP A 97 -2.53 1.00 -20.84
N ARG A 98 -1.97 -0.20 -20.61
CA ARG A 98 -1.21 -0.93 -21.63
C ARG A 98 -2.10 -1.39 -22.77
N LEU A 99 -3.31 -1.88 -22.47
CA LEU A 99 -4.27 -2.32 -23.47
C LEU A 99 -4.67 -1.15 -24.37
N VAL A 100 -5.08 -0.02 -23.79
CA VAL A 100 -5.49 1.18 -24.54
C VAL A 100 -4.36 1.68 -25.45
N ARG A 101 -3.12 1.70 -24.94
CA ARG A 101 -1.95 2.06 -25.75
C ARG A 101 -1.74 1.09 -26.90
N GLY A 102 -1.77 -0.22 -26.64
CA GLY A 102 -1.62 -1.23 -27.69
C GLY A 102 -2.72 -1.16 -28.76
N MET A 103 -3.96 -0.82 -28.37
CA MET A 103 -5.05 -0.58 -29.33
C MET A 103 -4.78 0.64 -30.21
N HIS A 104 -4.31 1.74 -29.62
CA HIS A 104 -3.95 2.94 -30.37
C HIS A 104 -2.82 2.63 -31.36
N ASP A 105 -1.73 2.03 -30.88
CA ASP A 105 -0.57 1.67 -31.71
C ASP A 105 -1.01 0.78 -32.86
N GLY A 106 -1.77 -0.29 -32.59
CA GLY A 106 -2.23 -1.21 -33.62
C GLY A 106 -3.20 -0.59 -34.65
N LEU A 107 -4.05 0.35 -34.25
CA LEU A 107 -4.90 1.10 -35.18
C LEU A 107 -4.09 2.04 -36.07
N THR A 108 -3.07 2.71 -35.52
CA THR A 108 -2.23 3.64 -36.28
C THR A 108 -1.20 2.94 -37.18
N GLU A 109 -0.72 1.77 -36.78
CA GLU A 109 0.24 0.95 -37.54
C GLU A 109 -0.46 0.03 -38.56
N GLY A 110 -1.79 -0.04 -38.53
CA GLY A 110 -2.59 -0.86 -39.44
C GLY A 110 -2.59 -2.36 -39.10
N THR A 111 -2.10 -2.75 -37.92
CA THR A 111 -2.15 -4.14 -37.45
C THR A 111 -3.51 -4.51 -36.84
N LEU A 112 -4.33 -3.52 -36.49
CA LEU A 112 -5.73 -3.70 -36.08
C LEU A 112 -6.67 -3.03 -37.07
N PRO A 113 -7.74 -3.71 -37.53
CA PRO A 113 -8.74 -3.08 -38.36
C PRO A 113 -9.60 -2.10 -37.53
N PRO A 114 -10.16 -1.03 -38.12
CA PRO A 114 -10.96 -0.02 -37.41
C PRO A 114 -12.25 -0.53 -36.73
N GLY A 115 -12.63 -1.79 -36.97
CA GLY A 115 -13.77 -2.47 -36.36
C GLY A 115 -13.40 -3.57 -35.36
N ALA A 116 -12.12 -3.76 -35.04
CA ALA A 116 -11.70 -4.63 -33.94
C ALA A 116 -11.90 -3.89 -32.61
N ALA A 117 -13.09 -4.01 -32.03
CA ALA A 117 -13.39 -3.61 -30.65
C ALA A 117 -14.32 -4.66 -30.02
#